data_AF-A0A3D6CI60-F1
#
_entry.id   AF-A0A3D6CI60-F1
#
_cell.length_a   1.000
_cell.length_b   1.000
_cell.length_c   1.000
_cell.angle_alpha   90.00
_cell.angle_beta   90.00
_cell.angle_gamma   90.00
#
_symmetry.space_group_name_H-M   'P 1'
#
loop_
_entity.id
_entity.type
_entity.pdbx_description
1 polymer ?
#
loop_
_entity_poly.entity_id
_entity_poly.type
_entity_poly.pdbx_seq_one_letter_code
_entity_poly.pdbx_strand_id
1 'polypeptide(L)'
;WNVENLKFKVVENLQGGIDALKNGVADYFMWEHFTTKPLVDNGTFRRIEDCLTPWPCFVIAVRNEILEQHPEAVAYILEVINKQTSSFKNIKNIDSTLAVRYEQKFTDIQKWLEITEWNSGKPITEDLITSIQQQLFRFNVIKEI
;
A
#
# COMPACT_ATOMS: atom_id res chain seq x y z
N TRP A 1 -18.82 -17.02 -10.29
CA TRP A 1 -17.47 -17.61 -10.22
C TRP A 1 -17.38 -18.42 -8.93
N ASN A 2 -16.84 -19.64 -8.97
CA ASN A 2 -16.58 -20.40 -7.74
C ASN A 2 -15.19 -20.04 -7.22
N VAL A 3 -15.12 -19.35 -6.08
CA VAL A 3 -13.87 -18.91 -5.46
C VAL A 3 -12.99 -20.08 -4.99
N GLU A 4 -13.58 -21.24 -4.71
CA GLU A 4 -12.85 -22.44 -4.30
C GLU A 4 -12.00 -23.04 -5.43
N ASN A 5 -12.32 -22.71 -6.68
CA ASN A 5 -11.60 -23.18 -7.85
C ASN A 5 -10.48 -22.22 -8.29
N LEU A 6 -10.28 -21.10 -7.58
CA LEU A 6 -9.21 -20.15 -7.89
C LEU A 6 -7.85 -20.81 -7.65
N LYS A 7 -6.97 -20.69 -8.63
CA LYS A 7 -5.59 -21.16 -8.55
C LYS A 7 -4.68 -19.97 -8.33
N PHE A 8 -3.85 -20.05 -7.30
CA PHE A 8 -2.86 -19.01 -6.99
C PHE A 8 -1.47 -19.50 -7.36
N LYS A 9 -0.67 -18.60 -7.94
CA LYS A 9 0.74 -18.85 -8.23
C LYS A 9 1.60 -17.89 -7.42
N VAL A 10 2.58 -18.43 -6.69
CA VAL A 10 3.61 -17.62 -6.05
C VAL A 10 4.58 -17.12 -7.12
N VAL A 11 4.71 -15.81 -7.23
CA VAL A 11 5.57 -15.11 -8.20
C VAL A 11 6.64 -14.23 -7.55
N GLU A 12 6.73 -14.28 -6.21
CA GLU A 12 7.70 -13.56 -5.37
C GLU A 12 7.60 -12.04 -5.44
N ASN A 13 8.02 -11.43 -6.54
CA ASN A 13 8.18 -9.99 -6.71
C ASN A 13 7.59 -9.51 -8.03
N LEU A 14 7.70 -8.20 -8.31
CA LEU A 14 7.14 -7.59 -9.51
C LEU A 14 7.72 -8.19 -10.81
N GLN A 15 9.02 -8.53 -10.84
CA GLN A 15 9.63 -9.18 -12.00
C GLN A 15 9.06 -10.57 -12.24
N GLY A 16 8.87 -11.37 -11.18
CA GLY A 16 8.21 -12.66 -11.32
C GLY A 16 6.75 -12.53 -11.78
N GLY A 17 6.05 -11.46 -11.39
CA GLY A 17 4.73 -11.11 -11.93
C GLY A 17 4.75 -10.83 -13.44
N ILE A 18 5.77 -10.11 -13.92
CA ILE A 18 5.99 -9.88 -15.37
C ILE A 18 6.20 -11.21 -16.09
N ASP A 19 7.09 -12.05 -15.58
CA ASP A 19 7.45 -13.31 -16.22
C ASP A 19 6.29 -14.31 -16.21
N ALA A 20 5.49 -14.34 -15.14
CA ALA A 20 4.32 -15.21 -15.04
C ALA A 20 3.25 -14.85 -16.08
N LEU A 21 2.99 -13.56 -16.31
CA LEU A 21 2.01 -13.12 -17.31
C LEU A 21 2.52 -13.36 -18.74
N LYS A 22 3.80 -13.04 -19.02
CA LYS A 22 4.37 -13.23 -20.36
C LYS A 22 4.43 -14.69 -20.78
N ASN A 23 4.70 -15.60 -19.85
CA ASN A 23 4.82 -17.03 -20.12
C ASN A 23 3.49 -17.81 -19.95
N GLY A 24 2.37 -17.13 -19.69
CA GLY A 24 1.06 -17.77 -19.52
C GLY A 24 0.93 -18.64 -18.27
N VAL A 25 1.75 -18.38 -17.24
CA VAL A 25 1.69 -19.08 -15.94
C VAL A 25 0.57 -18.51 -15.06
N ALA A 26 0.22 -17.24 -15.26
CA ALA A 26 -0.90 -16.58 -14.61
C ALA A 26 -1.73 -15.78 -15.64
N ASP A 27 -3.04 -15.66 -15.39
CA ASP A 27 -3.95 -14.92 -16.27
C ASP A 27 -4.05 -13.43 -15.91
N TYR A 28 -3.93 -13.11 -14.63
CA TYR A 28 -3.96 -11.74 -14.11
C TYR A 28 -3.15 -11.62 -12.82
N PHE A 29 -2.83 -10.39 -12.46
CA PHE A 29 -2.01 -10.03 -11.31
C PHE A 29 -2.50 -8.70 -10.75
N MET A 30 -2.51 -8.56 -9.43
CA MET A 30 -2.89 -7.33 -8.73
C MET A 30 -1.67 -6.72 -8.06
N TRP A 31 -1.48 -5.42 -8.27
CA TRP A 31 -0.39 -4.66 -7.66
C TRP A 31 -0.79 -3.19 -7.51
N GLU A 32 0.01 -2.43 -6.80
CA GLU A 32 -0.20 -0.99 -6.66
C GLU A 32 -0.12 -0.28 -8.03
N HIS A 33 -1.09 0.60 -8.28
CA HIS A 33 -1.33 1.23 -9.58
C HIS A 33 -0.13 2.06 -10.03
N PHE A 34 0.35 3.00 -9.21
CA PHE A 34 1.38 3.95 -9.63
C PHE A 34 2.73 3.26 -9.84
N THR A 35 3.04 2.26 -9.02
CA THR A 35 4.23 1.42 -9.13
C THR A 35 4.26 0.65 -10.45
N THR A 36 3.11 0.16 -10.93
CA THR A 36 3.03 -0.59 -12.21
C THR A 36 2.76 0.29 -13.43
N LYS A 37 2.43 1.57 -13.22
CA LYS A 37 2.07 2.47 -14.32
C LYS A 37 3.16 2.59 -15.41
N PRO A 38 4.47 2.65 -15.12
CA PRO A 38 5.49 2.63 -16.17
C PRO A 38 5.44 1.37 -17.05
N LEU A 39 5.09 0.21 -16.47
CA LEU A 39 4.94 -1.06 -17.18
C LEU A 39 3.65 -1.12 -18.00
N VAL A 40 2.62 -0.41 -17.59
CA VAL A 40 1.40 -0.23 -18.41
C VAL A 40 1.69 0.70 -19.58
N ASP A 41 2.33 1.84 -19.31
CA ASP A 41 2.63 2.86 -20.31
C ASP A 41 3.58 2.34 -21.41
N ASN A 42 4.48 1.41 -21.09
CA ASN A 42 5.40 0.79 -22.06
C ASN A 42 4.84 -0.49 -22.72
N GLY A 43 3.61 -0.88 -22.42
CA GLY A 43 2.92 -2.03 -23.02
C GLY A 43 3.33 -3.39 -22.45
N THR A 44 4.15 -3.45 -21.39
CA THR A 44 4.44 -4.72 -20.68
C THR A 44 3.19 -5.27 -20.01
N PHE A 45 2.39 -4.40 -19.42
CA PHE A 45 1.11 -4.75 -18.80
C PHE A 45 -0.07 -4.07 -19.50
N ARG A 46 -1.22 -4.72 -19.41
CA ARG A 46 -2.52 -4.13 -19.74
C ARG A 46 -3.30 -3.98 -18.44
N ARG A 47 -3.61 -2.74 -18.07
CA ARG A 47 -4.46 -2.45 -16.91
C ARG A 47 -5.90 -2.86 -17.21
N ILE A 48 -6.54 -3.54 -16.26
CA ILE A 48 -7.96 -3.92 -16.36
C ILE A 48 -8.80 -2.96 -15.53
N GLU A 49 -8.56 -2.87 -14.22
CA GLU A 49 -9.36 -2.06 -13.30
C GLU A 49 -8.56 -1.76 -12.01
N ASP A 50 -9.08 -0.84 -11.19
CA ASP A 50 -8.58 -0.55 -9.85
C ASP A 50 -9.52 -1.17 -8.80
N CYS A 51 -8.96 -1.81 -7.77
CA CYS A 51 -9.70 -2.33 -6.63
C CYS A 51 -9.25 -1.59 -5.37
N LEU A 52 -10.07 -0.65 -4.89
CA LEU A 52 -9.74 0.16 -3.72
C LEU A 52 -9.85 -0.65 -2.44
N THR A 53 -8.85 -0.55 -1.57
CA THR A 53 -8.89 -1.13 -0.23
C THR A 53 -9.88 -0.36 0.64
N PRO A 54 -10.77 -1.03 1.39
CA PRO A 54 -11.77 -0.35 2.21
C PRO A 54 -11.22 0.15 3.56
N TRP A 55 -9.89 0.08 3.76
CA TRP A 55 -9.19 0.45 4.99
C TRP A 55 -7.91 1.26 4.70
N PRO A 56 -7.33 1.94 5.71
CA PRO A 56 -6.06 2.64 5.54
C PRO A 56 -4.94 1.72 5.06
N CYS A 57 -4.22 2.13 4.00
CA CYS A 57 -3.24 1.29 3.32
C CYS A 57 -1.94 1.09 4.11
N PHE A 58 -1.68 1.92 5.13
CA PHE A 58 -0.44 1.89 5.91
C PHE A 58 -0.72 2.08 7.40
N VAL A 59 0.01 1.33 8.23
CA VAL A 59 -0.01 1.41 9.69
C VAL A 59 1.42 1.29 10.24
N ILE A 60 1.64 1.84 11.43
CA ILE A 60 2.89 1.63 12.18
C ILE A 60 2.62 0.52 13.18
N ALA A 61 3.38 -0.57 13.10
CA ALA A 61 3.34 -1.67 14.06
C ALA A 61 4.63 -1.66 14.90
N VAL A 62 4.50 -1.97 16.19
CA VAL A 62 5.61 -2.08 17.14
C VAL A 62 5.52 -3.42 17.85
N ARG A 63 6.68 -4.03 18.12
CA ARG A 63 6.76 -5.23 18.95
C ARG A 63 6.47 -4.90 20.41
N ASN A 64 5.72 -5.75 21.10
CA ASN A 64 5.29 -5.49 22.48
C ASN A 64 6.48 -5.24 23.41
N GLU A 65 7.53 -6.07 23.32
CA GLU A 65 8.72 -5.93 24.14
C GLU A 65 9.45 -4.59 23.93
N ILE A 66 9.41 -4.04 22.71
CA ILE A 66 10.00 -2.74 22.41
C ILE A 66 9.14 -1.61 22.99
N LEU A 67 7.82 -1.73 22.89
CA LEU A 67 6.90 -0.75 23.45
C LEU A 67 7.00 -0.69 24.98
N GLU A 68 7.16 -1.84 25.63
CA GLU A 68 7.32 -1.94 27.09
C GLU A 68 8.69 -1.43 27.57
N GLN A 69 9.78 -1.78 26.86
CA GLN A 69 11.13 -1.39 27.26
C GLN A 69 11.48 0.06 26.88
N HIS A 70 10.90 0.58 25.80
CA HIS A 70 11.27 1.87 25.23
C HIS A 70 10.06 2.75 24.84
N PRO A 71 9.07 2.95 25.74
CA PRO A 71 7.85 3.68 25.41
C PRO A 71 8.10 5.12 24.98
N GLU A 72 9.05 5.81 25.62
CA GLU A 72 9.39 7.20 25.29
C GLU A 72 10.03 7.33 23.90
N ALA A 73 10.89 6.38 23.52
CA ALA A 73 11.51 6.38 22.19
C ALA A 73 10.48 6.11 21.10
N VAL A 74 9.53 5.20 21.33
CA VAL A 74 8.42 4.94 20.41
C VAL A 74 7.56 6.20 20.26
N ALA A 75 7.18 6.84 21.37
CA ALA A 75 6.41 8.08 21.36
C ALA A 75 7.14 9.19 20.58
N TYR A 76 8.45 9.34 20.79
CA TYR A 76 9.26 10.32 20.08
C TYR A 76 9.33 10.07 18.57
N ILE A 77 9.51 8.80 18.13
CA ILE A 77 9.47 8.45 16.71
C ILE A 77 8.12 8.81 16.09
N LEU A 78 7.02 8.51 16.77
CA LEU A 78 5.67 8.86 16.31
C LEU A 78 5.49 10.37 16.22
N GLU A 79 5.98 11.14 17.19
CA GLU A 79 5.96 12.60 17.15
C GLU A 79 6.72 13.15 15.92
N VAL A 80 7.93 12.65 15.69
CA VAL A 80 8.75 13.06 14.54
C VAL A 80 8.05 12.74 13.23
N ILE A 81 7.51 11.52 13.07
CA ILE A 81 6.78 11.11 11.87
C ILE A 81 5.57 12.03 11.66
N ASN A 82 4.71 12.19 12.67
CA ASN A 82 3.51 13.03 12.58
C ASN A 82 3.85 14.48 12.23
N LYS A 83 4.94 15.03 12.79
CA LYS A 83 5.42 16.36 12.46
C LYS A 83 5.84 16.46 10.99
N GLN A 84 6.62 15.51 10.48
CA GLN A 84 7.06 15.51 9.08
C GLN A 84 5.89 15.31 8.12
N THR A 85 4.95 14.40 8.42
CA THR A 85 3.81 14.13 7.55
C THR A 85 2.83 15.30 7.47
N SER A 86 2.69 16.09 8.55
CA SER A 86 1.79 17.24 8.60
C SER A 86 2.05 18.28 7.51
N SER A 87 3.30 18.39 7.05
CA SER A 87 3.74 19.32 6.00
C SER A 87 4.33 18.63 4.78
N PHE A 88 4.19 17.30 4.67
CA PHE A 88 4.86 16.51 3.63
C PHE A 88 4.55 17.02 2.22
N LYS A 89 3.28 17.25 1.90
CA LYS A 89 2.86 17.77 0.59
C LYS A 89 3.30 19.21 0.32
N ASN A 90 3.71 19.95 1.35
CA ASN A 90 4.20 21.33 1.24
C ASN A 90 5.72 21.41 1.04
N ILE A 91 6.43 20.28 1.04
CA ILE A 91 7.86 20.25 0.75
C ILE A 91 8.08 20.76 -0.68
N LYS A 92 8.94 21.77 -0.81
CA LYS A 92 9.25 22.39 -2.10
C LYS A 92 9.75 21.34 -3.09
N ASN A 93 9.15 21.29 -4.28
CA ASN A 93 9.48 20.34 -5.36
C ASN A 93 9.39 18.86 -4.94
N ILE A 94 8.47 18.51 -4.03
CA ILE A 94 8.30 17.12 -3.58
C ILE A 94 7.95 16.19 -4.74
N ASP A 95 7.09 16.63 -5.65
CA ASP A 95 6.69 15.90 -6.85
C ASP A 95 7.89 15.58 -7.77
N SER A 96 8.75 16.57 -8.04
CA SER A 96 9.97 16.38 -8.82
C SER A 96 10.95 15.44 -8.11
N THR A 97 11.10 15.59 -6.80
CA THR A 97 11.98 14.74 -5.98
C THR A 97 11.54 13.29 -6.04
N LEU A 98 10.25 13.02 -5.87
CA LEU A 98 9.67 11.68 -5.94
C LEU A 98 9.74 11.11 -7.36
N ALA A 99 9.46 11.91 -8.38
CA ALA A 99 9.53 11.49 -9.78
C ALA A 99 10.94 11.00 -10.16
N VAL A 100 11.98 11.74 -9.77
CA VAL A 100 13.37 11.33 -10.00
C VAL A 100 13.72 10.11 -9.17
N ARG A 101 13.41 10.11 -7.87
CA ARG A 101 13.80 9.03 -6.95
C ARG A 101 13.17 7.68 -7.32
N TYR A 102 11.92 7.69 -7.76
CA TYR A 102 11.17 6.49 -8.08
C TYR A 102 11.05 6.23 -9.59
N GLU A 103 11.77 7.00 -10.41
CA GLU A 103 11.78 6.88 -11.87
C GLU A 103 10.37 6.89 -12.50
N GLN A 104 9.49 7.70 -11.92
CA GLN A 104 8.11 7.87 -12.36
C GLN A 104 7.92 9.17 -13.11
N LYS A 105 6.92 9.22 -13.99
CA LYS A 105 6.56 10.46 -14.66
C LYS A 105 6.09 11.48 -13.62
N PHE A 106 6.57 12.71 -13.77
CA PHE A 106 6.18 13.84 -12.93
C PHE A 106 4.66 13.98 -12.80
N THR A 107 3.92 13.88 -13.90
CA THR A 107 2.45 13.96 -13.91
C THR A 107 1.75 12.84 -13.15
N ASP A 108 2.37 11.66 -13.07
CA ASP A 108 1.79 10.52 -12.35
C ASP A 108 2.02 10.67 -10.85
N ILE A 109 3.18 11.18 -10.44
CA ILE A 109 3.42 11.56 -9.05
C ILE A 109 2.48 12.67 -8.58
N GLN A 110 2.18 13.67 -9.41
CA GLN A 110 1.22 14.72 -9.05
C GLN A 110 -0.17 14.13 -8.76
N LYS A 111 -0.66 13.24 -9.62
CA LYS A 111 -1.93 12.52 -9.39
C LYS A 111 -1.89 11.66 -8.13
N TRP A 112 -0.77 10.96 -7.89
CA TRP A 112 -0.59 10.17 -6.67
C TRP A 112 -0.66 11.05 -5.42
N LEU A 113 0.02 12.20 -5.42
CA LEU A 113 -0.04 13.18 -4.32
C LEU A 113 -1.43 13.77 -4.13
N GLU A 114 -2.22 13.93 -5.18
CA GLU A 114 -3.61 14.43 -5.08
C GLU A 114 -4.51 13.44 -4.32
N ILE A 115 -4.41 12.15 -4.60
CA ILE A 115 -5.32 11.13 -4.06
C ILE A 115 -4.87 10.51 -2.73
N THR A 116 -3.64 10.75 -2.29
CA THR A 116 -3.09 10.17 -1.07
C THR A 116 -3.22 11.10 0.11
N GLU A 117 -3.49 10.57 1.30
CA GLU A 117 -3.58 11.37 2.53
C GLU A 117 -2.76 10.72 3.64
N TRP A 118 -2.12 11.55 4.46
CA TRP A 118 -1.35 11.11 5.62
C TRP A 118 -2.07 11.50 6.89
N ASN A 119 -2.35 10.51 7.72
CA ASN A 119 -2.78 10.74 9.08
C ASN A 119 -1.60 11.29 9.89
N SER A 120 -1.75 12.50 10.41
CA SER A 120 -0.74 13.18 11.23
C SER A 120 -1.29 13.38 12.63
N GLY A 121 -1.20 12.33 13.46
CA GLY A 121 -1.52 12.41 14.89
C GLY A 121 -2.93 12.00 15.32
N LYS A 122 -3.78 11.43 14.44
CA LYS A 122 -5.05 10.82 14.87
C LYS A 122 -4.84 9.33 15.15
N PRO A 123 -5.07 8.84 16.38
CA PRO A 123 -5.00 7.41 16.65
C PRO A 123 -6.01 6.63 15.81
N ILE A 124 -5.66 5.40 15.46
CA ILE A 124 -6.63 4.43 14.93
C ILE A 124 -7.64 4.09 16.04
N THR A 125 -8.92 3.90 15.67
CA THR A 125 -9.97 3.56 16.63
C THR A 125 -10.19 2.05 16.70
N GLU A 126 -10.61 1.56 17.87
CA GLU A 126 -11.00 0.15 18.05
C GLU A 126 -12.16 -0.23 17.13
N ASP A 127 -13.14 0.66 16.93
CA ASP A 127 -14.25 0.46 15.99
C ASP A 127 -13.77 0.22 14.56
N LEU A 128 -12.77 0.98 14.10
CA LEU A 128 -12.21 0.80 12.76
C LEU A 128 -11.50 -0.55 12.66
N ILE A 129 -10.66 -0.91 13.65
CA ILE A 129 -9.97 -2.21 13.68
C ILE A 129 -10.98 -3.36 13.65
N THR A 130 -12.00 -3.29 14.51
CA THR A 130 -13.06 -4.29 14.61
C THR A 130 -13.80 -4.43 13.27
N SER A 131 -14.14 -3.32 12.62
CA SER A 131 -14.81 -3.35 11.31
C SER A 131 -13.96 -4.02 10.23
N ILE A 132 -12.64 -3.82 10.26
CA ILE A 132 -11.69 -4.45 9.33
C ILE A 132 -11.60 -5.95 9.61
N GLN A 133 -11.43 -6.36 10.87
CA GLN A 133 -11.38 -7.78 11.25
C GLN A 133 -12.67 -8.51 10.85
N GLN A 134 -13.84 -7.89 11.05
CA GLN A 134 -15.13 -8.44 10.61
C GLN A 134 -15.19 -8.64 9.08
N GLN A 135 -14.68 -7.69 8.30
CA GLN A 135 -14.62 -7.83 6.83
C GLN A 135 -13.68 -8.96 6.41
N LEU A 136 -12.49 -9.03 7.00
CA LEU A 136 -11.50 -10.08 6.71
C LEU A 136 -12.02 -11.48 7.10
N PHE A 137 -12.71 -11.58 8.25
CA PHE A 137 -13.36 -12.80 8.69
C PHE A 137 -14.46 -13.24 7.72
N ARG A 138 -15.32 -12.29 7.28
CA ARG A 138 -16.35 -12.55 6.26
C ARG A 138 -15.77 -13.02 4.93
N PHE A 139 -14.59 -12.53 4.56
CA PHE A 139 -13.87 -12.96 3.36
C PHE A 139 -13.01 -14.21 3.56
N ASN A 140 -13.09 -14.85 4.74
CA ASN A 140 -12.33 -16.05 5.09
C ASN A 140 -10.80 -15.86 4.97
N VAL A 141 -10.33 -14.62 5.18
CA VAL A 141 -8.89 -14.29 5.20
C VAL A 141 -8.30 -14.59 6.58
N ILE A 142 -9.08 -14.40 7.64
CA ILE A 142 -8.74 -14.75 9.02
C ILE A 142 -9.79 -15.71 9.60
N LYS A 143 -9.38 -16.50 10.61
CA LYS A 143 -10.22 -17.55 11.22
C LYS A 143 -10.95 -17.12 12.48
N GLU A 144 -10.54 -15.99 13.07
CA GLU A 144 -11.06 -15.44 14.31
C GLU A 144 -10.90 -13.92 14.30
N ILE A 145 -11.64 -13.24 15.19
CA ILE A 145 -11.60 -11.79 15.42
C ILE A 145 -10.94 -11.52 16.76
#